data_AF-A0A967SHK1-F1
#
_entry.id   AF-A0A967SHK1-F1
#
_cell.length_a   1.000
_cell.length_b   1.000
_cell.length_c   1.000
_cell.angle_alpha   90.00
_cell.angle_beta   90.00
_cell.angle_gamma   90.00
#
_symmetry.space_group_name_H-M   'P 1'
#
loop_
_entity.id
_entity.type
_entity.pdbx_description
1 polymer ?
#
loop_
_entity_poly.entity_id
_entity_poly.type
_entity_poly.pdbx_seq_one_letter_code
_entity_poly.pdbx_strand_id
1 'polypeptide(L)'
;RGLAEGRFDVLVTSLGVNDVTGGRTVRGWLDDQRALRGLARSRLGVSLLVITGVPPMGRFPALPQPLRWYLGSRADRFDERLRADL
;
A
#
# COMPACT_ATOMS: atom_id res chain seq x y z
N ARG A 1 4.17 9.37 -18.37
CA ARG A 1 2.86 9.24 -19.05
C ARG A 1 1.81 9.72 -18.05
N GLY A 2 1.06 10.77 -18.38
CA GLY A 2 -0.03 11.25 -17.52
C GLY A 2 -1.15 10.21 -17.42
N LEU A 3 -1.91 10.25 -16.33
CA LEU A 3 -3.18 9.51 -16.26
C LEU A 3 -4.10 10.04 -17.37
N ALA A 4 -4.89 9.16 -17.99
CA ALA A 4 -5.91 9.58 -18.93
C ALA A 4 -6.83 10.60 -18.24
N GLU A 5 -7.10 11.73 -18.90
CA GLU A 5 -8.02 12.73 -18.40
C GLU A 5 -9.43 12.15 -18.37
N GLY A 6 -10.06 12.13 -17.19
CA GLY A 6 -11.39 11.54 -17.04
C GLY A 6 -11.82 11.35 -15.58
N ARG A 7 -13.14 11.18 -15.40
CA ARG A 7 -13.73 10.78 -14.13
C ARG A 7 -13.77 9.25 -14.06
N PHE A 8 -13.37 8.69 -12.94
CA PHE A 8 -13.36 7.25 -12.69
C PHE A 8 -14.25 6.95 -11.49
N ASP A 9 -15.00 5.85 -11.54
CA ASP A 9 -15.90 5.49 -10.44
C ASP A 9 -15.16 4.76 -9.31
N VAL A 10 -14.13 3.98 -9.66
CA VAL A 10 -13.42 3.08 -8.74
C VAL A 10 -11.90 3.22 -8.90
N LEU A 11 -11.17 3.29 -7.78
CA LEU A 11 -9.72 3.07 -7.73
C LEU A 11 -9.43 1.77 -6.99
N VAL A 12 -8.62 0.90 -7.60
CA VAL A 12 -8.07 -0.29 -6.96
C VAL A 12 -6.56 -0.11 -6.79
N THR A 13 -6.03 -0.26 -5.57
CA THR A 13 -4.59 -0.18 -5.31
C THR A 13 -4.03 -1.52 -4.84
N SER A 14 -2.88 -1.89 -5.40
CA SER A 14 -2.06 -3.02 -4.96
C SER A 14 -0.63 -2.53 -4.71
N LEU A 15 -0.40 -1.99 -3.52
CA LEU A 15 0.83 -1.30 -3.11
C LEU A 15 1.39 -1.90 -1.82
N GLY A 16 2.63 -1.56 -1.45
CA GLY A 16 3.21 -1.91 -0.15
C GLY A 16 4.42 -2.85 -0.19
N VAL A 17 4.54 -3.74 -1.17
CA VAL A 17 5.70 -4.66 -1.25
C VAL A 17 7.01 -3.88 -1.39
N ASN A 18 7.06 -2.93 -2.33
CA ASN A 18 8.26 -2.11 -2.55
C ASN A 18 8.54 -1.17 -1.37
N ASP A 19 7.51 -0.76 -0.62
CA ASP A 19 7.66 0.11 0.55
C ASP A 19 8.24 -0.64 1.74
N VAL A 20 7.81 -1.90 1.92
CA VAL A 20 8.35 -2.82 2.92
C VAL A 20 9.82 -3.15 2.60
N THR A 21 10.16 -3.44 1.35
CA THR A 21 11.53 -3.80 0.96
C THR A 21 12.46 -2.59 0.83
N GLY A 22 11.95 -1.43 0.41
CA GLY A 22 12.71 -0.21 0.11
C GLY A 22 13.03 0.70 1.30
N GLY A 23 12.76 0.25 2.54
CA GLY A 23 13.16 0.99 3.75
C GLY A 23 12.27 2.17 4.13
N ARG A 24 11.14 2.39 3.45
CA ARG A 24 10.19 3.49 3.77
C ARG A 24 9.66 3.37 5.20
N THR A 25 9.44 4.47 5.91
CA THR A 25 8.80 4.40 7.24
C THR A 25 7.30 4.15 7.09
N VAL A 26 6.68 3.45 8.05
CA VAL A 26 5.23 3.22 8.07
C VAL A 26 4.47 4.55 7.98
N ARG A 27 4.90 5.56 8.74
CA ARG A 27 4.27 6.89 8.73
C ARG A 27 4.34 7.54 7.35
N GLY A 28 5.53 7.59 6.76
CA GLY A 28 5.70 8.20 5.44
C GLY A 28 4.88 7.49 4.37
N TRP A 29 4.83 6.17 4.41
CA TRP A 29 3.98 5.39 3.50
C TRP A 29 2.48 5.67 3.68
N LEU A 30 1.97 5.81 4.92
CA LEU A 30 0.56 6.19 5.13
C LEU A 30 0.25 7.60 4.64
N ASP A 31 1.19 8.54 4.81
CA ASP A 31 1.03 9.89 4.30
C ASP A 31 0.92 9.87 2.77
N ASP A 32 1.74 9.07 2.09
CA ASP A 32 1.68 8.84 0.65
C ASP A 32 0.34 8.19 0.23
N GLN A 33 -0.15 7.19 0.98
CA GLN A 33 -1.45 6.56 0.75
C GLN A 33 -2.61 7.56 0.89
N ARG A 34 -2.62 8.38 1.95
CA ARG A 34 -3.65 9.42 2.16
C ARG A 34 -3.64 10.43 1.02
N ALA A 35 -2.46 10.88 0.60
CA ALA A 35 -2.32 11.80 -0.52
C ALA A 35 -2.89 11.18 -1.81
N LEU A 36 -2.58 9.91 -2.10
CA LEU A 36 -3.14 9.20 -3.26
C LEU A 36 -4.67 9.11 -3.19
N ARG A 37 -5.25 8.73 -2.05
CA ARG A 37 -6.71 8.66 -1.87
C ARG A 37 -7.36 10.03 -2.06
N GLY A 38 -6.75 11.08 -1.51
CA GLY A 38 -7.23 12.46 -1.65
C GLY A 38 -7.19 12.95 -3.10
N LEU A 39 -6.12 12.66 -3.82
CA LEU A 39 -5.99 12.97 -5.25
C LEU A 39 -7.02 12.21 -6.09
N ALA A 40 -7.22 10.92 -5.82
CA ALA A 40 -8.20 10.10 -6.52
C ALA A 40 -9.63 10.66 -6.37
N ARG A 41 -10.01 11.07 -5.15
CA ARG A 41 -11.32 11.68 -4.92
C ARG A 41 -11.44 13.06 -5.57
N SER A 42 -10.46 13.94 -5.34
CA SER A 42 -10.55 15.35 -5.75
C SER A 42 -10.33 15.60 -7.23
N ARG A 43 -9.43 14.85 -7.88
CA ARG A 43 -9.06 15.07 -9.28
C ARG A 43 -9.69 14.08 -10.25
N LEU A 44 -9.96 12.86 -9.80
CA LEU A 44 -10.47 11.78 -10.65
C LEU A 44 -11.94 11.45 -10.35
N GLY A 45 -12.55 12.09 -9.35
CA GLY A 45 -13.96 11.90 -8.98
C GLY A 45 -14.30 10.49 -8.51
N VAL A 46 -13.31 9.77 -7.96
CA VAL A 46 -13.48 8.39 -7.49
C VAL A 46 -14.41 8.35 -6.27
N SER A 47 -15.46 7.55 -6.36
CA SER A 47 -16.41 7.33 -5.27
C SER A 47 -16.01 6.13 -4.41
N LEU A 48 -15.55 5.03 -5.04
CA LEU A 48 -15.15 3.79 -4.38
C LEU A 48 -13.63 3.58 -4.41
N LEU A 49 -13.04 3.32 -3.24
CA LEU A 49 -11.63 2.96 -3.08
C LEU A 49 -11.54 1.51 -2.62
N VAL A 50 -10.87 0.66 -3.40
CA VAL A 50 -10.52 -0.72 -3.03
C VAL A 50 -9.02 -0.77 -2.80
N ILE A 51 -8.61 -1.00 -1.56
CA ILE A 51 -7.20 -0.96 -1.18
C ILE A 51 -6.83 -2.34 -0.66
N THR A 52 -5.87 -2.99 -1.31
CA THR A 52 -5.37 -4.28 -0.84
C THR A 52 -4.41 -4.09 0.33
N GLY A 53 -4.42 -5.05 1.25
CA GLY A 53 -3.40 -5.15 2.29
C GLY A 53 -2.01 -5.49 1.72
N VAL A 54 -1.01 -5.40 2.59
CA VAL A 54 0.35 -5.87 2.28
C VAL A 54 0.36 -7.40 2.38
N PRO A 55 0.95 -8.12 1.40
CA PRO A 55 0.97 -9.58 1.47
C PRO A 55 1.73 -10.09 2.70
N PRO A 56 1.34 -11.26 3.26
CA PRO A 56 2.00 -11.84 4.42
C PRO A 56 3.38 -12.41 4.05
N MET A 57 4.38 -11.52 3.90
CA MET A 57 5.71 -11.85 3.36
C MET A 57 6.44 -12.92 4.20
N GLY A 58 6.11 -13.06 5.48
CA GLY A 58 6.63 -14.12 6.36
C GLY A 58 6.25 -15.53 5.91
N ARG A 59 5.22 -15.68 5.08
CA ARG A 59 4.75 -16.96 4.51
C ARG A 59 5.36 -17.27 3.14
N PHE A 60 6.24 -16.41 2.61
CA PHE A 60 6.80 -16.61 1.27
C PHE A 60 7.93 -17.64 1.30
N PRO A 61 7.79 -18.79 0.61
CA PRO A 61 8.76 -19.88 0.71
C PRO A 61 10.12 -19.54 0.08
N ALA A 62 10.14 -18.63 -0.89
CA ALA A 62 11.35 -18.22 -1.60
C ALA A 62 12.30 -17.32 -0.78
N LEU A 63 11.82 -16.69 0.31
CA LEU A 63 12.66 -15.81 1.14
C LEU A 63 13.48 -16.65 2.13
N PRO A 64 14.81 -16.55 2.22
CA PRO A 64 15.58 -17.28 3.23
C PRO A 64 15.43 -16.66 4.63
N GLN A 65 15.78 -17.40 5.69
CA GLN A 65 15.99 -16.80 7.01
C GLN A 65 17.39 -16.15 7.08
N PRO A 66 17.57 -15.01 7.77
CA PRO A 66 16.60 -14.30 8.63
C PRO A 66 15.70 -13.29 7.88
N LEU A 67 15.90 -13.10 6.58
CA LEU A 67 15.20 -12.08 5.79
C LEU A 67 13.68 -12.29 5.79
N ARG A 68 13.20 -13.54 5.72
CA ARG A 68 11.77 -13.89 5.78
C ARG A 68 11.12 -13.40 7.07
N TRP A 69 11.77 -13.62 8.21
CA TRP A 69 11.28 -13.13 9.51
C TRP A 69 11.22 -11.61 9.57
N TYR A 70 12.29 -10.94 9.11
CA TYR A 70 12.36 -9.47 9.11
C TYR A 70 11.29 -8.85 8.21
N LEU A 71 11.19 -9.29 6.95
CA LEU A 71 10.21 -8.79 6.00
C LEU A 71 8.79 -9.15 6.41
N GLY A 72 8.56 -10.32 7.01
CA GLY A 72 7.27 -10.70 7.57
C GLY A 72 6.81 -9.74 8.66
N SER A 73 7.63 -9.56 9.69
CA SER A 73 7.31 -8.65 10.81
C SER A 73 7.08 -7.21 10.33
N ARG A 74 7.86 -6.77 9.33
CA ARG A 74 7.70 -5.44 8.75
C ARG A 74 6.42 -5.33 7.92
N ALA A 75 6.08 -6.33 7.11
CA ALA A 75 4.86 -6.37 6.32
C ALA A 75 3.61 -6.33 7.23
N ASP A 76 3.61 -7.11 8.31
CA ASP A 76 2.50 -7.15 9.28
C ASP A 76 2.28 -5.75 9.89
N ARG A 77 3.36 -5.06 10.29
CA ARG A 77 3.26 -3.70 10.83
C ARG A 77 2.71 -2.68 9.83
N PHE A 78 3.09 -2.80 8.56
CA PHE A 78 2.53 -1.96 7.50
C PHE A 78 1.04 -2.26 7.32
N ASP A 79 0.67 -3.52 7.17
CA ASP A 79 -0.71 -3.95 6.95
C ASP A 79 -1.65 -3.56 8.09
N GLU A 80 -1.23 -3.81 9.34
CA GLU A 80 -1.96 -3.39 10.54
C GLU A 80 -2.21 -1.89 10.57
N ARG A 81 -1.19 -1.11 10.24
CA ARG A 81 -1.31 0.35 10.30
C ARG A 81 -2.09 0.92 9.12
N LEU A 82 -2.04 0.29 7.96
CA LEU A 82 -2.92 0.61 6.82
C LEU A 82 -4.37 0.34 7.19
N ARG A 83 -4.67 -0.84 7.75
CA ARG A 83 -6.03 -1.19 8.18
C ARG A 83 -6.60 -0.20 9.19
N ALA A 84 -5.77 0.32 10.10
CA ALA A 84 -6.18 1.32 11.09
C ALA A 84 -6.29 2.75 10.52
N ASP A 85 -5.76 3.01 9.32
CA ASP A 85 -5.79 4.31 8.64
C ASP A 85 -6.96 4.46 7.64
N LEU A 86 -7.48 3.34 7.17
CA LEU A 86 -8.61 3.25 6.26
C LEU A 86 -9.94 3.42 7.01
#